data_AF-A0A7C1F549-F1
#
_entry.id   AF-A0A7C1F549-F1
#
_cell.length_a   1.000
_cell.length_b   1.000
_cell.length_c   1.000
_cell.angle_alpha   90.00
_cell.angle_beta   90.00
_cell.angle_gamma   90.00
#
_symmetry.space_group_name_H-M   'P 1'
#
loop_
_entity.id
_entity.type
_entity.pdbx_description
1 polymer ?
#
loop_
_entity_poly.entity_id
_entity_poly.type
_entity_poly.pdbx_seq_one_letter_code
_entity_poly.pdbx_strand_id
1 'polypeptide(L)'
;MPFRLRRAAKLVYRQFLALQAAPKLNALAKTSPSGQRLSAALRESFHQLLDTQERDWVRRIEAKRHALDRSEAPIMIIDYGAGDADEARTPEQMAQGVEQQVTVGQMSRISKYEIWVLMLHKLIRKFEPAVGIELGAAVGISAAYQASAMQLNGHGEFITLEGAPALAELTQKNLRELGLNNTRVVVGRFQDTLQDVLNQAAPIGHAFIDGHHDGAATLAYFEQIYPHLADRAVLIFDDIFYYASMRDAWNTLERDSRIHLAVDLQRMGVCVVDKTESQRAVFKIPMI
;
A
#
# COMPACT_ATOMS: atom_id res chain seq x y z
N MET A 1 6.98 -27.12 -17.76
CA MET A 1 8.29 -26.44 -17.93
C MET A 1 9.10 -26.60 -16.65
N PRO A 2 10.34 -27.14 -16.68
CA PRO A 2 11.11 -27.42 -15.47
C PRO A 2 11.32 -26.16 -14.63
N PHE A 3 11.28 -26.30 -13.30
CA PHE A 3 11.41 -25.21 -12.32
C PHE A 3 12.62 -24.28 -12.57
N ARG A 4 13.74 -24.83 -13.04
CA ARG A 4 14.97 -24.08 -13.37
C ARG A 4 14.80 -23.15 -14.58
N LEU A 5 14.07 -23.59 -15.62
CA LEU A 5 13.77 -22.76 -16.80
C LEU A 5 12.83 -21.60 -16.45
N ARG A 6 11.86 -21.81 -15.54
CA ARG A 6 10.98 -20.75 -15.03
C ARG A 6 11.74 -19.70 -14.21
N ARG A 7 12.73 -20.11 -13.40
CA ARG A 7 13.59 -19.17 -12.65
C ARG A 7 14.48 -18.33 -13.56
N ALA A 8 15.12 -18.95 -14.55
CA ALA A 8 15.95 -18.23 -15.52
C ALA A 8 15.12 -17.22 -16.34
N ALA A 9 13.94 -17.61 -16.82
CA ALA A 9 13.03 -16.71 -17.54
C ALA A 9 12.57 -15.53 -16.67
N LYS A 10 12.22 -15.76 -15.39
CA LYS A 10 11.88 -14.68 -14.46
C LYS A 10 13.05 -13.72 -14.20
N LEU A 11 14.27 -14.23 -14.12
CA LEU A 11 15.46 -13.39 -13.93
C LEU A 11 15.73 -12.50 -15.15
N VAL A 12 15.67 -13.09 -16.35
CA VAL A 12 15.84 -12.35 -17.62
C VAL A 12 14.74 -11.29 -17.78
N TYR A 13 13.49 -11.65 -17.49
CA TYR A 13 12.38 -10.71 -17.55
C TYR A 13 12.54 -9.54 -16.56
N ARG A 14 12.96 -9.82 -15.32
CA ARG A 14 13.29 -8.77 -14.34
C ARG A 14 14.41 -7.86 -14.82
N GLN A 15 15.48 -8.39 -15.41
CA GLN A 15 16.56 -7.58 -15.97
C GLN A 15 16.07 -6.70 -17.12
N PHE A 16 15.20 -7.23 -17.98
CA PHE A 16 14.59 -6.45 -19.05
C PHE A 16 13.72 -5.29 -18.51
N LEU A 17 12.88 -5.55 -17.51
CA LEU A 17 12.09 -4.48 -16.86
C LEU A 17 12.99 -3.44 -16.20
N ALA A 18 14.10 -3.86 -15.58
CA ALA A 18 15.09 -2.97 -14.99
C ALA A 18 15.66 -1.98 -16.02
N LEU A 19 16.02 -2.49 -17.21
CA LEU A 19 16.53 -1.67 -18.31
C LEU A 19 15.48 -0.67 -18.82
N GLN A 20 14.21 -1.06 -18.86
CA GLN A 20 13.11 -0.18 -19.25
C GLN A 20 12.78 0.87 -18.17
N ALA A 21 12.91 0.50 -16.89
CA ALA A 21 12.62 1.36 -15.75
C ALA A 21 13.71 2.42 -15.54
N ALA A 22 14.99 2.07 -15.73
CA ALA A 22 16.13 2.93 -15.45
C ALA A 22 16.07 4.35 -16.06
N PRO A 23 15.82 4.54 -17.38
CA PRO A 23 15.73 5.89 -17.95
C PRO A 23 14.53 6.68 -17.40
N LYS A 24 13.41 6.01 -17.12
CA LYS A 24 12.21 6.64 -16.57
C LYS A 24 12.41 7.08 -15.13
N LEU A 25 13.06 6.24 -14.32
CA LEU A 25 13.47 6.59 -12.96
C LEU A 25 14.49 7.73 -12.96
N ASN A 26 15.39 7.82 -13.96
CA ASN A 26 16.32 8.94 -14.10
C ASN A 26 15.58 10.24 -14.43
N ALA A 27 14.57 10.18 -15.30
CA ALA A 27 13.74 11.33 -15.64
C ALA A 27 12.91 11.79 -14.43
N LEU A 28 12.28 10.85 -13.71
CA LEU A 28 11.54 11.12 -12.47
C LEU A 28 12.43 11.79 -11.41
N ALA A 29 13.68 11.34 -11.25
CA ALA A 29 14.59 11.94 -10.27
C ALA A 29 14.94 13.41 -10.56
N LYS A 30 14.75 13.86 -11.81
CA LYS A 30 15.08 15.23 -12.25
C LYS A 30 13.89 16.18 -12.24
N THR A 31 12.68 15.71 -11.95
CA THR A 31 11.50 16.57 -11.96
C THR A 31 11.50 17.54 -10.80
N SER A 32 11.81 17.04 -9.60
CA SER A 32 11.69 17.80 -8.36
C SER A 32 12.34 17.06 -7.17
N PRO A 33 12.48 17.71 -5.99
CA PRO A 33 12.92 17.02 -4.78
C PRO A 33 12.04 15.81 -4.42
N SER A 34 10.71 15.92 -4.60
CA SER A 34 9.81 14.78 -4.42
C SER A 34 10.03 13.68 -5.46
N GLY A 35 10.30 14.05 -6.72
CA GLY A 35 10.66 13.10 -7.77
C GLY A 35 11.96 12.36 -7.49
N GLN A 36 12.96 13.03 -6.93
CA GLN A 36 14.22 12.42 -6.50
C GLN A 36 13.99 11.36 -5.41
N ARG A 37 13.20 11.69 -4.38
CA ARG A 37 12.87 10.77 -3.28
C ARG A 37 12.09 9.56 -3.76
N LEU A 38 11.06 9.78 -4.59
CA LEU A 38 10.24 8.72 -5.17
C LEU A 38 11.10 7.80 -6.05
N SER A 39 11.92 8.35 -6.94
CA SER A 39 12.84 7.57 -7.78
C SER A 39 13.81 6.73 -6.94
N ALA A 40 14.38 7.31 -5.87
CA ALA A 40 15.26 6.59 -4.96
C ALA A 40 14.55 5.43 -4.26
N ALA A 41 13.34 5.64 -3.73
CA ALA A 41 12.54 4.59 -3.10
C ALA A 41 12.23 3.44 -4.08
N LEU A 42 11.81 3.77 -5.31
CA LEU A 42 11.51 2.77 -6.33
C LEU A 42 12.75 1.96 -6.74
N ARG A 43 13.91 2.62 -6.92
CA ARG A 43 15.18 1.95 -7.22
C ARG A 43 15.61 0.99 -6.12
N GLU A 44 15.59 1.44 -4.87
CA GLU A 44 15.97 0.62 -3.73
C GLU A 44 15.05 -0.60 -3.59
N SER A 45 13.75 -0.43 -3.84
CA SER A 45 12.77 -1.52 -3.82
C SER A 45 13.01 -2.52 -4.96
N PHE A 46 13.26 -2.02 -6.16
CA PHE A 46 13.52 -2.83 -7.35
C PHE A 46 14.76 -3.71 -7.18
N HIS A 47 15.81 -3.15 -6.58
CA HIS A 47 17.08 -3.82 -6.33
C HIS A 47 17.16 -4.50 -4.95
N GLN A 48 16.09 -4.46 -4.15
CA GLN A 48 16.03 -4.96 -2.77
C GLN A 48 17.21 -4.47 -1.91
N LEU A 49 17.55 -3.18 -2.05
CA LEU A 49 18.64 -2.56 -1.31
C LEU A 49 18.16 -2.25 0.11
N LEU A 50 18.69 -3.00 1.08
CA LEU A 50 18.35 -2.86 2.49
C LEU A 50 19.62 -2.54 3.29
N ASP A 51 19.51 -1.63 4.24
CA ASP A 51 20.51 -1.48 5.30
C ASP A 51 20.39 -2.61 6.34
N THR A 52 21.24 -2.60 7.37
CA THR A 52 21.27 -3.67 8.37
C THR A 52 20.01 -3.71 9.25
N GLN A 53 19.44 -2.57 9.60
CA GLN A 53 18.24 -2.50 10.43
C GLN A 53 17.00 -2.84 9.60
N GLU A 54 16.93 -2.37 8.35
CA GLU A 54 15.88 -2.75 7.39
C GLU A 54 15.88 -4.26 7.16
N ARG A 55 17.05 -4.88 6.94
CA ARG A 55 17.17 -6.35 6.83
C ARG A 55 16.64 -7.08 8.07
N ASP A 56 16.85 -6.53 9.25
CA ASP A 56 16.34 -7.12 10.49
C ASP A 56 14.82 -7.13 10.56
N TRP A 57 14.20 -5.98 10.27
CA TRP A 57 12.75 -5.86 10.20
C TRP A 57 12.14 -6.76 9.15
N VAL A 58 12.66 -6.74 7.92
CA VAL A 58 12.20 -7.61 6.83
C VAL A 58 12.23 -9.07 7.27
N ARG A 59 13.33 -9.54 7.87
CA ARG A 59 13.44 -10.92 8.35
C ARG A 59 12.38 -11.27 9.41
N ARG A 60 12.13 -10.36 10.37
CA ARG A 60 11.14 -10.57 11.45
C ARG A 60 9.72 -10.59 10.91
N ILE A 61 9.38 -9.67 10.00
CA ILE A 61 8.06 -9.59 9.38
C ILE A 61 7.81 -10.79 8.45
N GLU A 62 8.78 -11.20 7.64
CA GLU A 62 8.64 -12.37 6.77
C GLU A 62 8.58 -13.68 7.57
N ALA A 63 9.30 -13.80 8.70
CA ALA A 63 9.13 -14.92 9.61
C ALA A 63 7.69 -15.00 10.16
N LYS A 64 7.10 -13.84 10.49
CA LYS A 64 5.69 -13.74 10.89
C LYS A 64 4.76 -14.13 9.73
N ARG A 65 4.95 -13.60 8.52
CA ARG A 65 4.18 -13.97 7.32
C ARG A 65 4.20 -15.47 7.09
N HIS A 66 5.38 -16.09 7.10
CA HIS A 66 5.51 -17.54 6.93
C HIS A 66 4.83 -18.35 8.01
N ALA A 67 4.75 -17.86 9.25
CA ALA A 67 3.97 -18.50 10.30
C ALA A 67 2.46 -18.42 10.01
N LEU A 68 1.97 -17.25 9.57
CA LEU A 68 0.57 -17.03 9.21
C LEU A 68 0.15 -17.85 7.98
N ASP A 69 0.98 -17.92 6.93
CA ASP A 69 0.71 -18.65 5.68
C ASP A 69 0.37 -20.14 5.90
N ARG A 70 0.94 -20.72 6.97
CA ARG A 70 0.77 -22.12 7.40
C ARG A 70 -0.40 -22.33 8.35
N SER A 71 -1.10 -21.27 8.74
CA SER A 71 -2.21 -21.34 9.68
C SER A 71 -3.49 -21.82 9.00
N GLU A 72 -4.02 -22.95 9.46
CA GLU A 72 -5.35 -23.45 9.08
C GLU A 72 -6.44 -23.00 10.09
N ALA A 73 -6.11 -22.09 11.00
CA ALA A 73 -7.08 -21.57 11.96
C ALA A 73 -8.22 -20.85 11.22
N PRO A 74 -9.48 -21.24 11.42
CA PRO A 74 -10.61 -20.58 10.81
C PRO A 74 -10.80 -19.17 11.37
N ILE A 75 -11.23 -18.26 10.53
CA ILE A 75 -11.59 -16.89 10.89
C ILE A 75 -12.83 -16.48 10.11
N MET A 76 -13.79 -15.89 10.82
CA MET A 76 -14.99 -15.30 10.22
C MET A 76 -14.68 -13.85 9.89
N ILE A 77 -14.89 -13.48 8.63
CA ILE A 77 -14.67 -12.12 8.16
C ILE A 77 -15.95 -11.57 7.55
N ILE A 78 -16.09 -10.25 7.61
CA ILE A 78 -17.12 -9.51 6.88
C ILE A 78 -16.37 -8.70 5.83
N ASP A 79 -16.53 -9.07 4.56
CA ASP A 79 -15.89 -8.40 3.45
C ASP A 79 -16.82 -7.30 2.91
N TYR A 80 -16.41 -6.04 3.11
CA TYR A 80 -17.12 -4.85 2.64
C TYR A 80 -16.63 -4.36 1.27
N GLY A 81 -15.61 -5.01 0.68
CA GLY A 81 -15.06 -4.63 -0.60
C GLY A 81 -15.83 -5.19 -1.79
N ALA A 82 -15.34 -4.89 -3.00
CA ALA A 82 -15.93 -5.32 -4.26
C ALA A 82 -15.91 -6.84 -4.51
N GLY A 83 -15.17 -7.59 -3.70
CA GLY A 83 -14.95 -9.03 -3.89
C GLY A 83 -14.00 -9.32 -5.06
N ASP A 84 -14.01 -10.57 -5.54
CA ASP A 84 -13.22 -10.95 -6.72
C ASP A 84 -13.73 -10.24 -7.98
N ALA A 85 -12.88 -10.07 -9.00
CA ALA A 85 -13.24 -9.40 -10.25
C ALA A 85 -14.48 -9.98 -10.95
N ASP A 86 -14.78 -11.26 -10.72
CA ASP A 86 -15.90 -11.97 -11.32
C ASP A 86 -17.16 -11.99 -10.41
N GLU A 87 -17.09 -11.54 -9.15
CA GLU A 87 -18.22 -11.58 -8.20
C GLU A 87 -19.26 -10.48 -8.44
N ALA A 88 -18.89 -9.36 -9.07
CA ALA A 88 -19.75 -8.23 -9.43
C ALA A 88 -20.75 -7.80 -8.32
N ARG A 89 -20.25 -7.59 -7.08
CA ARG A 89 -21.08 -7.22 -5.92
C ARG A 89 -21.82 -5.89 -6.11
N THR A 90 -23.06 -5.81 -5.64
CA THR A 90 -23.85 -4.57 -5.67
C THR A 90 -23.42 -3.59 -4.56
N PRO A 91 -23.72 -2.28 -4.68
CA PRO A 91 -23.48 -1.32 -3.61
C PRO A 91 -24.12 -1.70 -2.28
N GLU A 92 -25.31 -2.30 -2.29
CA GLU A 92 -25.99 -2.75 -1.08
C GLU A 92 -25.26 -3.92 -0.41
N GLN A 93 -24.74 -4.87 -1.20
CA GLN A 93 -23.93 -5.98 -0.69
C GLN A 93 -22.63 -5.48 -0.06
N MET A 94 -21.94 -4.53 -0.71
CA MET A 94 -20.73 -3.92 -0.15
C MET A 94 -21.04 -3.12 1.14
N ALA A 95 -22.17 -2.41 1.18
CA ALA A 95 -22.57 -1.65 2.35
C ALA A 95 -22.92 -2.53 3.56
N GLN A 96 -23.57 -3.68 3.33
CA GLN A 96 -23.93 -4.66 4.35
C GLN A 96 -22.74 -5.55 4.73
N GLY A 97 -21.83 -5.77 3.80
CA GLY A 97 -20.73 -6.73 3.92
C GLY A 97 -21.18 -8.16 3.65
N VAL A 98 -20.26 -8.98 3.15
CA VAL A 98 -20.49 -10.40 2.89
C VAL A 98 -19.71 -11.21 3.91
N GLU A 99 -20.42 -12.02 4.70
CA GLU A 99 -19.77 -12.93 5.65
C GLU A 99 -19.09 -14.09 4.92
N GLN A 100 -17.85 -14.36 5.30
CA GLN A 100 -17.07 -15.47 4.76
C GLN A 100 -16.31 -16.19 5.89
N GLN A 101 -16.25 -17.52 5.79
CA GLN A 101 -15.35 -18.31 6.61
C GLN A 101 -14.12 -18.66 5.79
N VAL A 102 -12.96 -18.18 6.23
CA VAL A 102 -11.65 -18.44 5.61
C VAL A 102 -10.67 -18.93 6.67
N THR A 103 -9.43 -19.22 6.27
CA THR A 103 -8.32 -19.45 7.20
C THR A 103 -7.40 -18.24 7.27
N VAL A 104 -6.72 -18.08 8.40
CA VAL A 104 -5.66 -17.06 8.56
C VAL A 104 -4.59 -17.19 7.46
N GLY A 105 -4.24 -18.41 7.07
CA GLY A 105 -3.29 -18.64 5.98
C GLY A 105 -3.79 -18.19 4.62
N GLN A 106 -5.08 -18.32 4.32
CA GLN A 106 -5.67 -17.77 3.09
C GLN A 106 -5.52 -16.24 3.05
N MET A 107 -5.86 -15.55 4.14
CA MET A 107 -5.73 -14.09 4.24
C MET A 107 -4.28 -13.60 4.22
N SER A 108 -3.36 -14.36 4.81
CA SER A 108 -1.92 -14.05 4.74
C SER A 108 -1.38 -14.14 3.32
N ARG A 109 -1.77 -15.19 2.57
CA ARG A 109 -1.26 -15.44 1.23
C ARG A 109 -1.70 -14.42 0.17
N ILE A 110 -2.79 -13.70 0.41
CA ILE A 110 -3.23 -12.59 -0.46
C ILE A 110 -2.53 -11.26 -0.14
N SER A 111 -1.78 -11.17 0.97
CA SER A 111 -0.98 -9.99 1.30
C SER A 111 0.03 -9.68 0.20
N LYS A 112 0.35 -8.39 0.03
CA LYS A 112 1.22 -7.94 -1.08
C LYS A 112 2.57 -8.64 -1.08
N TYR A 113 3.04 -8.95 -2.29
CA TYR A 113 4.36 -9.55 -2.52
C TYR A 113 5.48 -8.65 -1.98
N GLU A 114 6.61 -9.28 -1.63
CA GLU A 114 7.76 -8.65 -0.99
C GLU A 114 8.18 -7.31 -1.63
N ILE A 115 8.27 -7.25 -2.97
CA ILE A 115 8.68 -6.02 -3.67
C ILE A 115 7.75 -4.82 -3.40
N TRP A 116 6.46 -5.08 -3.22
CA TRP A 116 5.45 -4.05 -3.01
C TRP A 116 5.41 -3.55 -1.58
N VAL A 117 5.49 -4.45 -0.59
CA VAL A 117 5.62 -4.03 0.82
C VAL A 117 6.97 -3.36 1.10
N LEU A 118 8.03 -3.76 0.40
CA LEU A 118 9.32 -3.05 0.42
C LEU A 118 9.21 -1.66 -0.18
N MET A 119 8.45 -1.49 -1.26
CA MET A 119 8.18 -0.16 -1.82
C MET A 119 7.49 0.75 -0.81
N LEU A 120 6.44 0.28 -0.14
CA LEU A 120 5.75 1.05 0.90
C LEU A 120 6.72 1.45 2.02
N HIS A 121 7.52 0.50 2.51
CA HIS A 121 8.57 0.75 3.50
C HIS A 121 9.56 1.82 3.02
N LYS A 122 10.08 1.70 1.80
CA LYS A 122 11.06 2.65 1.23
C LYS A 122 10.48 4.03 1.00
N LEU A 123 9.21 4.14 0.60
CA LEU A 123 8.54 5.42 0.48
C LEU A 123 8.50 6.15 1.83
N ILE A 124 8.12 5.46 2.91
CA ILE A 124 8.13 6.03 4.26
C ILE A 124 9.55 6.42 4.71
N ARG A 125 10.57 5.60 4.40
CA ARG A 125 11.97 5.94 4.70
C ARG A 125 12.49 7.15 3.93
N LYS A 126 11.98 7.42 2.71
CA LYS A 126 12.42 8.57 1.89
C LYS A 126 11.64 9.85 2.15
N PHE A 127 10.38 9.74 2.54
CA PHE A 127 9.50 10.89 2.77
C PHE A 127 9.36 11.27 4.23
N GLU A 128 9.68 10.35 5.15
CA GLU A 128 9.66 10.55 6.61
C GLU A 128 8.36 11.20 7.12
N PRO A 129 7.18 10.63 6.79
CA PRO A 129 5.91 11.19 7.25
C PRO A 129 5.78 11.10 8.77
N ALA A 130 5.19 12.13 9.39
CA ALA A 130 4.82 12.08 10.81
C ALA A 130 3.60 11.19 11.06
N VAL A 131 2.66 11.13 10.12
CA VAL A 131 1.47 10.29 10.19
C VAL A 131 1.28 9.59 8.85
N GLY A 132 1.06 8.28 8.92
CA GLY A 132 0.66 7.47 7.77
C GLY A 132 -0.59 6.67 8.07
N ILE A 133 -1.43 6.50 7.06
CA ILE A 133 -2.65 5.71 7.14
C ILE A 133 -2.68 4.60 6.11
N GLU A 134 -3.40 3.52 6.42
CA GLU A 134 -3.73 2.45 5.49
C GLU A 134 -5.21 2.09 5.59
N LEU A 135 -5.86 1.90 4.45
CA LEU A 135 -7.21 1.35 4.36
C LEU A 135 -7.11 -0.08 3.86
N GLY A 136 -7.37 -1.06 4.73
CA GLY A 136 -7.25 -2.49 4.44
C GLY A 136 -6.00 -3.09 5.08
N ALA A 137 -6.13 -3.58 6.32
CA ALA A 137 -5.00 -4.15 7.06
C ALA A 137 -4.83 -5.66 6.82
N ALA A 138 -5.94 -6.35 6.57
CA ALA A 138 -6.03 -7.80 6.53
C ALA A 138 -5.36 -8.47 7.75
N VAL A 139 -4.22 -9.14 7.56
CA VAL A 139 -3.46 -9.79 8.65
C VAL A 139 -2.32 -8.92 9.21
N GLY A 140 -2.12 -7.71 8.69
CA GLY A 140 -1.20 -6.70 9.22
C GLY A 140 0.22 -6.73 8.64
N ILE A 141 0.46 -7.41 7.52
CA ILE A 141 1.81 -7.50 6.93
C ILE A 141 2.26 -6.18 6.31
N SER A 142 1.46 -5.57 5.44
CA SER A 142 1.76 -4.24 4.86
C SER A 142 1.87 -3.17 5.94
N ALA A 143 0.96 -3.19 6.93
CA ALA A 143 1.04 -2.35 8.12
C ALA A 143 2.38 -2.49 8.85
N ALA A 144 2.86 -3.73 9.05
CA ALA A 144 4.13 -3.97 9.74
C ALA A 144 5.35 -3.41 8.98
N TYR A 145 5.36 -3.53 7.65
CA TYR A 145 6.41 -2.94 6.82
C TYR A 145 6.42 -1.41 6.93
N GLN A 146 5.25 -0.79 6.90
CA GLN A 146 5.11 0.65 6.95
C GLN A 146 5.44 1.21 8.35
N ALA A 147 4.91 0.59 9.40
CA ALA A 147 5.19 0.97 10.78
C ALA A 147 6.66 0.79 11.17
N SER A 148 7.32 -0.28 10.71
CA SER A 148 8.75 -0.48 10.96
C SER A 148 9.60 0.59 10.28
N ALA A 149 9.23 1.07 9.09
CA ALA A 149 9.91 2.19 8.43
C ALA A 149 9.84 3.47 9.28
N MET A 150 8.67 3.80 9.83
CA MET A 150 8.52 4.94 10.73
C MET A 150 9.34 4.76 12.02
N GLN A 151 9.34 3.56 12.59
CA GLN A 151 10.16 3.28 13.77
C GLN A 151 11.66 3.48 13.47
N LEU A 152 12.13 3.10 12.28
CA LEU A 152 13.49 3.39 11.84
C LEU A 152 13.75 4.88 11.55
N ASN A 153 12.74 5.66 11.20
CA ASN A 153 12.85 7.12 11.11
C ASN A 153 13.02 7.75 12.51
N GLY A 154 12.72 6.99 13.58
CA GLY A 154 12.77 7.48 14.96
C GLY A 154 11.55 8.32 15.35
N HIS A 155 10.56 8.45 14.47
CA HIS A 155 9.33 9.19 14.72
C HIS A 155 8.17 8.69 13.83
N GLY A 156 6.96 9.11 14.20
CA GLY A 156 5.76 8.94 13.40
C GLY A 156 4.82 7.84 13.89
N GLU A 157 3.55 7.98 13.55
CA GLU A 157 2.47 7.04 13.88
C GLU A 157 1.90 6.43 12.58
N PHE A 158 1.65 5.11 12.62
CA PHE A 158 0.98 4.40 11.55
C PHE A 158 -0.41 3.93 11.98
N ILE A 159 -1.45 4.36 11.27
CA ILE A 159 -2.84 4.04 11.59
C ILE A 159 -3.41 3.17 10.46
N THR A 160 -3.78 1.93 10.76
CA THR A 160 -4.41 1.05 9.77
C THR A 160 -5.88 0.84 10.11
N LEU A 161 -6.74 0.93 9.10
CA LEU A 161 -8.19 0.75 9.22
C LEU A 161 -8.56 -0.61 8.65
N GLU A 162 -9.39 -1.36 9.37
CA GLU A 162 -9.85 -2.69 8.97
C GLU A 162 -11.34 -2.87 9.28
N GLY A 163 -12.09 -3.28 8.24
CA GLY A 163 -13.54 -3.44 8.32
C GLY A 163 -13.95 -4.66 9.13
N ALA A 164 -13.23 -5.77 8.98
CA ALA A 164 -13.57 -7.02 9.65
C ALA A 164 -12.96 -7.07 11.08
N PRO A 165 -13.79 -7.13 12.15
CA PRO A 165 -13.28 -7.08 13.53
C PRO A 165 -12.26 -8.17 13.87
N ALA A 166 -12.47 -9.38 13.37
CA ALA A 166 -11.55 -10.50 13.61
C ALA A 166 -10.17 -10.29 12.96
N LEU A 167 -10.13 -9.68 11.76
CA LEU A 167 -8.88 -9.33 11.08
C LEU A 167 -8.18 -8.16 11.77
N ALA A 168 -8.94 -7.18 12.24
CA ALA A 168 -8.40 -6.05 12.99
C ALA A 168 -7.74 -6.50 14.30
N GLU A 169 -8.38 -7.41 15.04
CA GLU A 169 -7.81 -8.02 16.24
C GLU A 169 -6.53 -8.80 15.94
N LEU A 170 -6.53 -9.62 14.88
CA LEU A 170 -5.37 -10.37 14.44
C LEU A 170 -4.21 -9.46 14.02
N THR A 171 -4.49 -8.39 13.27
CA THR A 171 -3.53 -7.36 12.89
C THR A 171 -2.92 -6.73 14.14
N GLN A 172 -3.75 -6.29 15.09
CA GLN A 172 -3.29 -5.67 16.32
C GLN A 172 -2.38 -6.62 17.12
N LYS A 173 -2.74 -7.91 17.19
CA LYS A 173 -1.90 -8.93 17.81
C LYS A 173 -0.56 -9.10 17.11
N ASN A 174 -0.56 -9.19 15.78
CA ASN A 174 0.67 -9.38 15.00
C ASN A 174 1.62 -8.18 15.12
N LEU A 175 1.11 -6.95 15.07
CA LEU A 175 1.91 -5.73 15.25
C LEU A 175 2.53 -5.66 16.65
N ARG A 176 1.76 -5.99 17.70
CA ARG A 176 2.29 -6.08 19.08
C ARG A 176 3.39 -7.14 19.22
N GLU A 177 3.19 -8.33 18.67
CA GLU A 177 4.20 -9.41 18.72
C GLU A 177 5.48 -9.06 17.95
N LEU A 178 5.38 -8.22 16.92
CA LEU A 178 6.53 -7.64 16.23
C LEU A 178 7.18 -6.48 17.01
N GLY A 179 6.60 -6.03 18.12
CA GLY A 179 7.09 -4.92 18.93
C GLY A 179 6.92 -3.55 18.25
N LEU A 180 5.95 -3.43 17.35
CA LEU A 180 5.59 -2.18 16.68
C LEU A 180 4.61 -1.40 17.55
N ASN A 181 5.15 -0.49 18.36
CA ASN A 181 4.38 0.29 19.35
C ASN A 181 3.88 1.64 18.79
N ASN A 182 4.29 1.99 17.58
CA ASN A 182 3.90 3.21 16.87
C ASN A 182 2.67 2.99 15.97
N THR A 183 1.82 2.01 16.31
CA THR A 183 0.68 1.62 15.48
C THR A 183 -0.65 1.75 16.19
N ARG A 184 -1.67 2.15 15.44
CA ARG A 184 -3.07 2.12 15.88
C ARG A 184 -3.91 1.36 14.84
N VAL A 185 -4.75 0.44 15.30
CA VAL A 185 -5.70 -0.30 14.46
C VAL A 185 -7.10 0.22 14.73
N VAL A 186 -7.79 0.68 13.71
CA VAL A 186 -9.16 1.20 13.80
C VAL A 186 -10.11 0.19 13.17
N VAL A 187 -11.09 -0.24 13.95
CA VAL A 187 -12.05 -1.27 13.53
C VAL A 187 -13.31 -0.62 13.00
N GLY A 188 -13.75 -1.02 11.80
CA GLY A 188 -15.01 -0.59 11.22
C GLY A 188 -14.89 -0.25 9.74
N ARG A 189 -16.04 -0.07 9.08
CA ARG A 189 -16.07 0.31 7.66
C ARG A 189 -15.38 1.66 7.47
N PHE A 190 -14.66 1.83 6.36
CA PHE A 190 -13.94 3.08 6.09
C PHE A 190 -14.88 4.29 6.03
N GLN A 191 -16.07 4.12 5.49
CA GLN A 191 -17.10 5.18 5.43
C GLN A 191 -17.57 5.66 6.81
N ASP A 192 -17.42 4.84 7.86
CA ASP A 192 -17.82 5.19 9.22
C ASP A 192 -16.64 5.72 10.04
N THR A 193 -15.40 5.40 9.67
CA THR A 193 -14.22 5.55 10.53
C THR A 193 -13.14 6.47 9.96
N LEU A 194 -13.03 6.60 8.64
CA LEU A 194 -11.96 7.36 7.99
C LEU A 194 -11.97 8.83 8.39
N GLN A 195 -13.14 9.48 8.36
CA GLN A 195 -13.24 10.92 8.65
C GLN A 195 -12.77 11.24 10.08
N ASP A 196 -13.12 10.42 11.06
CA ASP A 196 -12.69 10.61 12.45
C ASP A 196 -11.17 10.43 12.60
N VAL A 197 -10.59 9.45 11.90
CA VAL A 197 -9.13 9.27 11.85
C VAL A 197 -8.45 10.50 11.24
N LEU A 198 -8.97 11.02 10.12
CA LEU A 198 -8.43 12.20 9.44
C LEU A 198 -8.52 13.46 10.31
N ASN A 199 -9.62 13.63 11.06
CA ASN A 199 -9.80 14.76 11.97
C ASN A 199 -8.80 14.72 13.14
N GLN A 200 -8.46 13.52 13.63
CA GLN A 200 -7.59 13.35 14.80
C GLN A 200 -6.10 13.35 14.45
N ALA A 201 -5.74 12.81 13.28
CA ALA A 201 -4.35 12.49 12.95
C ALA A 201 -3.74 13.37 11.85
N ALA A 202 -4.50 14.33 11.29
CA ALA A 202 -3.94 15.28 10.34
C ALA A 202 -2.75 16.07 10.95
N PRO A 203 -1.73 16.43 10.13
CA PRO A 203 -1.64 16.23 8.69
C PRO A 203 -1.14 14.84 8.28
N ILE A 204 -1.75 14.25 7.24
CA ILE A 204 -1.39 12.92 6.72
C ILE A 204 -0.27 13.04 5.68
N GLY A 205 0.89 12.44 5.95
CA GLY A 205 2.04 12.44 5.04
C GLY A 205 2.13 11.19 4.14
N HIS A 206 1.40 10.14 4.49
CA HIS A 206 1.39 8.88 3.75
C HIS A 206 0.01 8.21 3.82
N ALA A 207 -0.53 7.76 2.70
CA ALA A 207 -1.78 7.01 2.66
C ALA A 207 -1.68 5.84 1.69
N PHE A 208 -1.99 4.63 2.15
CA PHE A 208 -2.10 3.44 1.31
C PHE A 208 -3.57 2.98 1.24
N ILE A 209 -4.14 2.93 0.05
CA ILE A 209 -5.54 2.59 -0.20
C ILE A 209 -5.60 1.19 -0.83
N ASP A 210 -5.92 0.18 -0.02
CA ASP A 210 -5.81 -1.27 -0.34
C ASP A 210 -6.96 -2.12 0.26
N GLY A 211 -8.18 -1.58 0.28
CA GLY A 211 -9.27 -2.21 1.06
C GLY A 211 -10.59 -2.45 0.34
N HIS A 212 -11.09 -1.49 -0.43
CA HIS A 212 -12.44 -1.60 -1.02
C HIS A 212 -12.43 -2.13 -2.46
N HIS A 213 -11.34 -1.90 -3.20
CA HIS A 213 -11.16 -2.27 -4.61
C HIS A 213 -12.29 -1.85 -5.57
N ASP A 214 -13.06 -0.83 -5.18
CA ASP A 214 -14.04 -0.17 -6.01
C ASP A 214 -13.53 1.23 -6.44
N GLY A 215 -13.73 1.56 -7.72
CA GLY A 215 -13.24 2.81 -8.29
C GLY A 215 -13.93 4.04 -7.70
N ALA A 216 -15.24 3.99 -7.46
CA ALA A 216 -15.99 5.11 -6.90
C ALA A 216 -15.61 5.33 -5.43
N ALA A 217 -15.49 4.26 -4.64
CA ALA A 217 -15.00 4.31 -3.27
C ALA A 217 -13.58 4.88 -3.20
N THR A 218 -12.68 4.45 -4.08
CA THR A 218 -11.30 4.93 -4.15
C THR A 218 -11.22 6.44 -4.40
N LEU A 219 -12.02 6.96 -5.35
CA LEU A 219 -12.11 8.40 -5.60
C LEU A 219 -12.73 9.14 -4.40
N ALA A 220 -13.75 8.58 -3.75
CA ALA A 220 -14.34 9.17 -2.55
C ALA A 220 -13.35 9.24 -1.39
N TYR A 221 -12.48 8.23 -1.21
CA TYR A 221 -11.42 8.27 -0.21
C TYR A 221 -10.37 9.33 -0.54
N PHE A 222 -9.99 9.48 -1.82
CA PHE A 222 -9.09 10.55 -2.23
C PHE A 222 -9.65 11.94 -1.88
N GLU A 223 -10.94 12.19 -2.18
CA GLU A 223 -11.60 13.46 -1.83
C GLU A 223 -11.65 13.71 -0.31
N GLN A 224 -11.88 12.67 0.49
CA GLN A 224 -11.87 12.77 1.95
C GLN A 224 -10.47 13.04 2.50
N ILE A 225 -9.45 12.35 1.99
CA ILE A 225 -8.08 12.44 2.49
C ILE A 225 -7.42 13.76 2.07
N TYR A 226 -7.67 14.25 0.85
CA TYR A 226 -6.96 15.39 0.26
C TYR A 226 -6.89 16.65 1.15
N PRO A 227 -7.98 17.12 1.79
CA PRO A 227 -7.95 18.30 2.67
C PRO A 227 -7.07 18.13 3.92
N HIS A 228 -6.79 16.89 4.31
CA HIS A 228 -6.04 16.55 5.52
C HIS A 228 -4.56 16.22 5.23
N LEU A 229 -4.12 16.32 3.98
CA LEU A 229 -2.75 16.02 3.59
C LEU A 229 -1.75 17.05 4.13
N ALA A 230 -0.60 16.52 4.57
CA ALA A 230 0.61 17.32 4.74
C ALA A 230 0.99 18.01 3.43
N ASP A 231 1.81 19.05 3.53
CA ASP A 231 2.23 19.82 2.36
C ASP A 231 3.01 18.99 1.35
N ARG A 232 3.71 17.95 1.82
CA ARG A 232 4.27 16.89 1.01
C ARG A 232 3.72 15.56 1.50
N ALA A 233 2.90 14.91 0.70
CA ALA A 233 2.29 13.63 1.03
C ALA A 233 2.36 12.63 -0.14
N VAL A 234 2.48 11.36 0.21
CA VAL A 234 2.45 10.24 -0.74
C VAL A 234 1.15 9.47 -0.59
N LEU A 235 0.41 9.29 -1.68
CA LEU A 235 -0.78 8.45 -1.73
C LEU A 235 -0.50 7.27 -2.65
N ILE A 236 -0.81 6.06 -2.21
CA ILE A 236 -0.61 4.83 -2.96
C ILE A 236 -1.95 4.14 -3.12
N PHE A 237 -2.28 3.80 -4.36
CA PHE A 237 -3.52 3.13 -4.72
C PHE A 237 -3.19 1.73 -5.22
N ASP A 238 -3.83 0.73 -4.62
CA ASP A 238 -3.60 -0.65 -5.01
C ASP A 238 -4.51 -1.11 -6.17
N ASP A 239 -4.04 -2.14 -6.89
CA ASP A 239 -4.76 -2.87 -7.93
C ASP A 239 -5.44 -1.96 -8.99
N ILE A 240 -4.71 -0.91 -9.40
CA ILE A 240 -5.16 0.16 -10.31
C ILE A 240 -5.65 -0.33 -11.68
N PHE A 241 -5.34 -1.57 -12.09
CA PHE A 241 -5.81 -2.16 -13.34
C PHE A 241 -6.56 -3.48 -13.18
N TYR A 242 -6.81 -3.94 -11.95
CA TYR A 242 -7.44 -5.24 -11.71
C TYR A 242 -8.91 -5.22 -12.10
N TYR A 243 -9.63 -4.14 -11.75
CA TYR A 243 -11.03 -3.91 -12.13
C TYR A 243 -11.14 -2.81 -13.18
N ALA A 244 -12.19 -2.85 -14.01
CA ALA A 244 -12.49 -1.76 -14.94
C ALA A 244 -12.73 -0.43 -14.19
N SER A 245 -13.49 -0.48 -13.09
CA SER A 245 -13.74 0.67 -12.22
C SER A 245 -12.45 1.24 -11.61
N MET A 246 -11.52 0.38 -11.18
CA MET A 246 -10.21 0.81 -10.66
C MET A 246 -9.35 1.46 -11.75
N ARG A 247 -9.38 0.95 -12.98
CA ARG A 247 -8.72 1.59 -14.12
C ARG A 247 -9.25 2.99 -14.39
N ASP A 248 -10.57 3.16 -14.33
CA ASP A 248 -11.22 4.45 -14.54
C ASP A 248 -10.92 5.43 -13.39
N ALA A 249 -10.89 4.95 -12.15
CA ALA A 249 -10.44 5.73 -11.00
C ALA A 249 -8.98 6.16 -11.14
N TRP A 250 -8.08 5.25 -11.53
CA TRP A 250 -6.68 5.60 -11.77
C TRP A 250 -6.53 6.60 -12.91
N ASN A 251 -7.27 6.45 -14.01
CA ASN A 251 -7.25 7.44 -15.11
C ASN A 251 -7.70 8.84 -14.65
N THR A 252 -8.66 8.89 -13.72
CA THR A 252 -9.12 10.13 -13.10
C THR A 252 -8.04 10.74 -12.21
N LEU A 253 -7.50 9.95 -11.26
CA LEU A 253 -6.44 10.38 -10.35
C LEU A 253 -5.18 10.80 -11.10
N GLU A 254 -4.76 10.03 -12.10
CA GLU A 254 -3.58 10.33 -12.91
C GLU A 254 -3.71 11.75 -13.46
N ARG A 255 -4.90 12.19 -13.90
CA ARG A 255 -5.17 13.51 -14.52
C ARG A 255 -5.52 14.62 -13.54
N ASP A 256 -5.67 14.33 -12.26
CA ASP A 256 -6.04 15.33 -11.26
C ASP A 256 -4.96 16.42 -11.13
N SER A 257 -5.37 17.68 -11.15
CA SER A 257 -4.46 18.83 -11.12
C SER A 257 -3.84 19.06 -9.74
N ARG A 258 -4.39 18.47 -8.69
CA ARG A 258 -3.87 18.54 -7.31
C ARG A 258 -2.66 17.63 -7.09
N ILE A 259 -2.49 16.63 -7.96
CA ILE A 259 -1.41 15.64 -7.89
C ILE A 259 -0.23 16.13 -8.73
N HIS A 260 0.94 16.26 -8.11
CA HIS A 260 2.14 16.81 -8.76
C HIS A 260 2.95 15.71 -9.44
N LEU A 261 3.04 14.52 -8.85
CA LEU A 261 3.63 13.35 -9.50
C LEU A 261 2.63 12.22 -9.48
N ALA A 262 2.37 11.60 -10.63
CA ALA A 262 1.61 10.34 -10.72
C ALA A 262 2.48 9.29 -11.41
N VAL A 263 2.71 8.17 -10.74
CA VAL A 263 3.54 7.06 -11.24
C VAL A 263 2.73 5.78 -11.28
N ASP A 264 2.42 5.33 -12.48
CA ASP A 264 1.78 4.05 -12.78
C ASP A 264 2.86 2.95 -12.76
N LEU A 265 2.71 2.00 -11.83
CA LEU A 265 3.58 0.82 -11.68
C LEU A 265 2.88 -0.46 -12.13
N GLN A 266 1.86 -0.35 -12.99
CA GLN A 266 0.96 -1.39 -13.51
C GLN A 266 0.05 -2.04 -12.46
N ARG A 267 0.58 -2.36 -11.28
CA ARG A 267 -0.23 -2.90 -10.18
C ARG A 267 -0.66 -1.82 -9.19
N MET A 268 0.27 -0.95 -8.83
CA MET A 268 0.01 0.17 -7.92
C MET A 268 0.21 1.50 -8.63
N GLY A 269 -0.58 2.48 -8.21
CA GLY A 269 -0.39 3.87 -8.56
C GLY A 269 0.22 4.62 -7.38
N VAL A 270 1.29 5.38 -7.61
CA VAL A 270 1.90 6.24 -6.58
C VAL A 270 1.73 7.69 -6.97
N CYS A 271 1.06 8.45 -6.12
CA CYS A 271 0.82 9.86 -6.28
C CYS A 271 1.59 10.66 -5.21
N VAL A 272 2.16 11.80 -5.61
CA VAL A 272 2.73 12.77 -4.68
C VAL A 272 1.97 14.08 -4.81
N VAL A 273 1.46 14.56 -3.69
CA VAL A 273 0.98 15.93 -3.53
C VAL A 273 2.11 16.70 -2.85
N ASP A 274 2.70 17.68 -3.53
CA ASP A 274 3.70 18.58 -2.96
C ASP A 274 3.29 20.02 -3.22
N LYS A 275 2.68 20.67 -2.23
CA LYS A 275 2.17 22.06 -2.32
C LYS A 275 3.28 23.09 -2.51
N THR A 276 4.55 22.68 -2.39
CA THR A 276 5.72 23.54 -2.66
C THR A 276 6.19 23.44 -4.11
N GLU A 277 5.67 22.50 -4.88
CA GLU A 277 5.97 22.29 -6.29
C GLU A 277 4.83 22.84 -7.16
N SER A 278 5.14 23.22 -8.40
CA SER A 278 4.14 23.73 -9.36
C SER A 278 4.11 22.93 -10.66
N GLN A 279 5.09 22.06 -10.86
CA GLN A 279 5.21 21.23 -12.06
C GLN A 279 4.57 19.88 -11.80
N ARG A 280 3.70 19.48 -12.73
CA ARG A 280 3.10 18.16 -12.73
C ARG A 280 3.81 17.25 -13.72
N ALA A 281 4.09 16.01 -13.32
CA ALA A 281 4.65 14.99 -14.20
C ALA A 281 3.99 13.62 -13.98
N VAL A 282 3.84 12.87 -15.08
CA VAL A 282 3.28 11.52 -15.07
C VAL A 282 4.28 10.55 -15.64
N PHE A 283 4.46 9.40 -14.98
CA PHE A 283 5.35 8.34 -15.42
C PHE A 283 4.65 6.99 -15.42
N LYS A 284 5.01 6.13 -16.37
CA LYS A 284 4.61 4.72 -16.38
C LYS A 284 5.85 3.86 -16.29
N ILE A 285 6.13 3.27 -15.13
CA ILE A 285 7.39 2.57 -14.83
C ILE A 285 7.10 1.09 -14.58
N PRO A 286 7.55 0.18 -15.46
CA PRO A 286 7.32 -1.24 -15.27
C PRO A 286 8.17 -1.79 -14.10
N MET A 287 7.54 -2.44 -13.13
CA MET A 287 8.21 -2.95 -11.91
C MET A 287 8.24 -4.49 -11.83
N ILE A 288 7.25 -5.19 -12.37
CA ILE A 288 7.16 -6.67 -12.35
C ILE A 288 6.52 -7.24 -13.59
#